data_AF-A0A133VEQ3-F1
#
_entry.id   AF-A0A133VEQ3-F1
#
_cell.length_a   1.000
_cell.length_b   1.000
_cell.length_c   1.000
_cell.angle_alpha   90.00
_cell.angle_beta   90.00
_cell.angle_gamma   90.00
#
_symmetry.space_group_name_H-M   'P 1'
#
loop_
_entity.id
_entity.type
_entity.pdbx_description
1 polymer ?
#
loop_
_entity_poly.entity_id
_entity_poly.type
_entity_poly.pdbx_seq_one_letter_code
_entity_poly.pdbx_strand_id
1 'polypeptide(L)'
;MKNEWLAQFENENTKRQYEISLKQFEEHVGETVKTYVEDLEWGDFWEDLQGFWKSLSDKAPKTQNNRVRVVKLFFQDHGIEIPDSEWSKFRRRRMKASRPQTQDRAGKKEEWRKIIMNMSTPQGQALYLTLLSTGARIGEILQILKDDLDLESDPGRINLRAEYTKGGVGDRIIFLTDEAELAIKQYLDWREGKKNSAGVSYDETSKVFPFTQQTARKMLYSASERAGLDMKDRNTGRREIHTHSTRKFFRSNCGLGEALTHAIMGHREYLDQSYLRVDPDRAAKEFKKNMGNLKIFESEENEEITTKLKVRALKTMLEEKGVSNEEMDELGKLLSQNID
;
A
#
# COMPACT_ATOMS: atom_id res chain seq x y z
N MET A 1 10.79 -32.30 7.42
CA MET A 1 10.87 -31.33 8.53
C MET A 1 10.61 -29.88 8.11
N LYS A 2 11.60 -29.08 7.68
CA LYS A 2 11.41 -27.64 7.34
C LYS A 2 10.28 -27.39 6.33
N ASN A 3 10.28 -28.08 5.20
CA ASN A 3 9.27 -27.89 4.14
C ASN A 3 7.86 -28.34 4.58
N GLU A 4 7.78 -29.43 5.35
CA GLU A 4 6.50 -29.93 5.90
C GLU A 4 5.92 -28.93 6.91
N TRP A 5 6.75 -28.37 7.78
CA TRP A 5 6.33 -27.33 8.72
C TRP A 5 5.85 -26.07 7.99
N LEU A 6 6.59 -25.61 6.97
CA LEU A 6 6.19 -24.46 6.16
C LEU A 6 4.88 -24.70 5.39
N ALA A 7 4.56 -25.95 5.04
CA ALA A 7 3.33 -26.29 4.34
C ALA A 7 2.06 -26.08 5.19
N GLN A 8 2.19 -25.99 6.53
CA GLN A 8 1.06 -25.76 7.45
C GLN A 8 0.52 -24.33 7.41
N PHE A 9 1.27 -23.38 6.85
CA PHE A 9 0.85 -21.98 6.75
C PHE A 9 0.15 -21.73 5.42
N GLU A 10 -0.95 -21.00 5.39
CA GLU A 10 -1.62 -20.70 4.11
C GLU A 10 -0.97 -19.53 3.35
N ASN A 11 -0.41 -18.56 4.07
CA ASN A 11 0.09 -17.32 3.47
C ASN A 11 1.51 -17.48 2.92
N GLU A 12 1.67 -17.41 1.60
CA GLU A 12 2.96 -17.54 0.91
C GLU A 12 4.03 -16.54 1.38
N ASN A 13 3.64 -15.31 1.70
CA ASN A 13 4.60 -14.35 2.24
C ASN A 13 5.05 -14.73 3.65
N THR A 14 4.15 -15.28 4.49
CA THR A 14 4.54 -15.84 5.79
C THR A 14 5.51 -17.00 5.61
N LYS A 15 5.20 -17.98 4.74
CA LYS A 15 6.11 -19.10 4.42
C LYS A 15 7.49 -18.61 4.04
N ARG A 16 7.56 -17.68 3.08
CA ARG A 16 8.82 -17.10 2.61
C ARG A 16 9.60 -16.42 3.73
N GLN A 17 8.95 -15.61 4.57
CA GLN A 17 9.63 -14.94 5.69
C GLN A 17 10.12 -15.94 6.74
N TYR A 18 9.36 -17.02 6.95
CA TYR A 18 9.71 -18.05 7.90
C TYR A 18 10.90 -18.87 7.40
N GLU A 19 10.87 -19.28 6.14
CA GLU A 19 11.97 -19.94 5.45
C GLU A 19 13.25 -19.11 5.51
N ILE A 20 13.18 -17.81 5.23
CA ILE A 20 14.31 -16.87 5.33
C ILE A 20 14.85 -16.79 6.77
N SER A 21 13.98 -16.90 7.78
CA SER A 21 14.42 -16.86 9.18
C SER A 21 15.12 -18.17 9.57
N LEU A 22 14.59 -19.31 9.14
CA LEU A 22 15.19 -20.62 9.38
C LEU A 22 16.52 -20.78 8.64
N LYS A 23 16.62 -20.37 7.37
CA LYS A 23 17.88 -20.40 6.61
C LYS A 23 18.99 -19.61 7.29
N GLN A 24 18.68 -18.42 7.81
CA GLN A 24 19.66 -17.63 8.54
C GLN A 24 20.07 -18.25 9.87
N PHE A 25 19.16 -19.00 10.51
CA PHE A 25 19.51 -19.76 11.70
C PHE A 25 20.43 -20.94 11.35
N GLU A 26 20.13 -21.69 10.29
CA GLU A 26 21.01 -22.76 9.76
C GLU A 26 22.41 -22.23 9.43
N GLU A 27 22.49 -21.08 8.76
CA GLU A 27 23.76 -20.39 8.49
C GLU A 27 24.51 -19.98 9.78
N HIS A 28 23.78 -19.68 10.85
CA HIS A 28 24.37 -19.30 12.13
C HIS A 28 24.95 -20.48 12.89
N VAL A 29 24.23 -21.61 12.94
CA VAL A 29 24.66 -22.82 13.66
C VAL A 29 25.57 -23.72 12.81
N GLY A 30 25.63 -23.48 11.49
CA GLY A 30 26.51 -24.22 10.57
C GLY A 30 25.95 -25.55 10.08
N GLU A 31 24.70 -25.86 10.39
CA GLU A 31 24.03 -27.10 10.00
C GLU A 31 22.54 -26.91 9.72
N THR A 32 21.88 -27.93 9.17
CA THR A 32 20.46 -27.84 8.83
C THR A 32 19.59 -28.01 10.07
N VAL A 33 18.40 -27.40 10.10
CA VAL A 33 17.46 -27.58 11.23
C VAL A 33 17.00 -29.03 11.40
N LYS A 34 17.19 -29.88 10.38
CA LYS A 34 16.91 -31.32 10.48
C LYS A 34 17.98 -32.02 11.32
N THR A 35 19.25 -31.82 10.96
CA THR A 35 20.40 -32.40 11.67
C THR A 35 20.50 -31.87 13.09
N TYR A 36 20.31 -30.56 13.24
CA TYR A 36 20.40 -29.86 14.51
C TYR A 36 19.40 -30.35 15.57
N VAL A 37 18.33 -31.07 15.21
CA VAL A 37 17.29 -31.51 16.17
C VAL A 37 17.57 -32.92 16.73
N GLU A 38 18.42 -33.71 16.10
CA GLU A 38 18.56 -35.14 16.41
C GLU A 38 19.11 -35.41 17.84
N ASP A 39 19.95 -34.52 18.38
CA ASP A 39 20.57 -34.65 19.72
C ASP A 39 20.47 -33.36 20.58
N LEU A 40 19.49 -32.50 20.28
CA LEU A 40 19.45 -31.15 20.85
C LEU A 40 18.83 -31.08 22.25
N GLU A 41 19.60 -30.60 23.22
CA GLU A 41 19.07 -30.17 24.50
C GLU A 41 18.61 -28.70 24.46
N TRP A 42 17.58 -28.37 25.25
CA TRP A 42 17.03 -27.00 25.27
C TRP A 42 18.07 -25.95 25.71
N GLY A 43 19.07 -26.34 26.49
CA GLY A 43 20.15 -25.47 26.95
C GLY A 43 21.02 -24.98 25.79
N ASP A 44 21.52 -25.92 24.97
CA ASP A 44 22.32 -25.63 23.78
C ASP A 44 21.50 -24.82 22.77
N PHE A 45 20.25 -25.22 22.54
CA PHE A 45 19.33 -24.46 21.70
C PHE A 45 19.15 -23.01 22.18
N TRP A 46 19.07 -22.81 23.48
CA TRP A 46 18.86 -21.50 24.05
C TRP A 46 20.08 -20.60 23.86
N GLU A 47 21.29 -21.12 24.03
CA GLU A 47 22.53 -20.39 23.77
C GLU A 47 22.64 -20.00 22.30
N ASP A 48 22.38 -20.93 21.39
CA ASP A 48 22.39 -20.67 19.94
C ASP A 48 21.32 -19.68 19.51
N LEU A 49 20.12 -19.75 20.09
CA LEU A 49 19.06 -18.79 19.79
C LEU A 49 19.42 -17.37 20.26
N GLN A 50 20.12 -17.24 21.40
CA GLN A 50 20.65 -15.96 21.87
C GLN A 50 21.80 -15.47 20.98
N GLY A 51 22.70 -16.36 20.56
CA GLY A 51 23.77 -16.10 19.60
C GLY A 51 23.22 -15.60 18.27
N PHE A 52 22.18 -16.25 17.76
CA PHE A 52 21.48 -15.90 16.54
C PHE A 52 20.80 -14.54 16.65
N TRP A 53 20.15 -14.26 17.78
CA TRP A 53 19.60 -12.92 18.01
C TRP A 53 20.71 -11.87 17.95
N LYS A 54 21.87 -12.12 18.57
CA LYS A 54 23.00 -11.18 18.58
C LYS A 54 23.61 -10.98 17.19
N SER A 55 23.72 -12.04 16.38
CA SER A 55 24.27 -11.93 15.01
C SER A 55 23.44 -11.03 14.10
N LEU A 56 22.15 -10.89 14.39
CA LEU A 56 21.20 -10.03 13.67
C LEU A 56 21.19 -8.55 14.14
N SER A 57 22.20 -8.10 14.87
CA SER A 57 22.27 -6.74 15.45
C SER A 57 22.31 -5.61 14.42
N ASP A 58 22.66 -5.91 13.17
CA ASP A 58 22.63 -4.97 12.04
C ASP A 58 21.21 -4.70 11.52
N LYS A 59 20.24 -5.54 11.90
CA LYS A 59 18.84 -5.40 11.50
C LYS A 59 18.05 -4.50 12.44
N ALA A 60 16.96 -3.94 11.93
CA ALA A 60 15.98 -3.22 12.75
C ALA A 60 15.42 -4.13 13.87
N PRO A 61 15.17 -3.60 15.09
CA PRO A 61 14.74 -4.41 16.24
C PRO A 61 13.52 -5.29 15.96
N LYS A 62 12.53 -4.78 15.22
CA LYS A 62 11.34 -5.56 14.83
C LYS A 62 11.70 -6.77 13.98
N THR A 63 12.61 -6.61 13.03
CA THR A 63 13.07 -7.68 12.14
C THR A 63 13.88 -8.71 12.95
N GLN A 64 14.83 -8.24 13.75
CA GLN A 64 15.65 -9.08 14.64
C GLN A 64 14.77 -9.95 15.53
N ASN A 65 13.84 -9.34 16.27
CA ASN A 65 12.95 -10.04 17.19
C ASN A 65 11.99 -11.00 16.47
N ASN A 66 11.51 -10.66 15.27
CA ASN A 66 10.64 -11.53 14.51
C ASN A 66 11.36 -12.79 14.02
N ARG A 67 12.59 -12.67 13.48
CA ARG A 67 13.37 -13.83 13.02
C ARG A 67 13.56 -14.86 14.13
N VAL A 68 13.95 -14.39 15.31
CA VAL A 68 14.15 -15.24 16.50
C VAL A 68 12.84 -15.88 16.98
N ARG A 69 11.71 -15.16 16.91
CA ARG A 69 10.40 -15.72 17.22
C ARG A 69 9.99 -16.84 16.26
N VAL A 70 10.32 -16.74 14.98
CA VAL A 70 10.05 -17.81 14.01
C VAL A 70 10.85 -19.05 14.35
N VAL A 71 12.14 -18.90 14.63
CA VAL A 71 12.99 -20.02 15.03
C VAL A 71 12.44 -20.66 16.30
N LYS A 72 12.13 -19.87 17.34
CA LYS A 72 11.47 -20.39 18.55
C LYS A 72 10.21 -21.20 18.22
N LEU A 73 9.32 -20.67 17.38
CA LEU A 73 8.08 -21.35 17.01
C LEU A 73 8.34 -22.68 16.30
N PHE A 74 9.29 -22.71 15.36
CA PHE A 74 9.66 -23.94 14.68
C PHE A 74 10.11 -25.02 15.66
N PHE A 75 11.02 -24.70 16.57
CA PHE A 75 11.53 -25.69 17.54
C PHE A 75 10.46 -26.11 18.56
N GLN A 76 9.60 -25.19 18.97
CA GLN A 76 8.44 -25.49 19.81
C GLN A 76 7.51 -26.51 19.15
N ASP A 77 7.19 -26.34 17.87
CA ASP A 77 6.32 -27.27 17.12
C ASP A 77 6.97 -28.66 16.90
N HIS A 78 8.27 -28.80 17.19
CA HIS A 78 9.01 -30.07 17.16
C HIS A 78 9.44 -30.54 18.56
N GLY A 79 8.80 -30.02 19.62
CA GLY A 79 8.96 -30.51 20.99
C GLY A 79 10.13 -29.92 21.78
N ILE A 80 10.85 -28.94 21.22
CA ILE A 80 11.97 -28.26 21.88
C ILE A 80 11.49 -26.91 22.38
N GLU A 81 11.05 -26.88 23.65
CA GLU A 81 10.47 -25.70 24.26
C GLU A 81 11.48 -24.91 25.10
N ILE A 82 11.49 -23.59 24.92
CA ILE A 82 12.21 -22.68 25.83
C ILE A 82 11.26 -22.31 26.97
N PRO A 83 11.67 -22.50 28.24
CA PRO A 83 10.86 -22.10 29.39
C PRO A 83 10.41 -20.64 29.30
N ASP A 84 9.13 -20.39 29.55
CA ASP A 84 8.53 -19.06 29.44
C ASP A 84 9.20 -18.01 30.36
N SER A 85 9.74 -18.47 31.49
CA SER A 85 10.51 -17.64 32.42
C SER A 85 11.80 -17.11 31.78
N GLU A 86 12.56 -17.96 31.09
CA GLU A 86 13.80 -17.61 30.38
C GLU A 86 13.51 -16.73 29.17
N TRP A 87 12.52 -17.10 28.36
CA TRP A 87 12.07 -16.29 27.24
C TRP A 87 11.64 -14.88 27.69
N SER A 88 10.89 -14.79 28.79
CA SER A 88 10.43 -13.51 29.33
C SER A 88 11.55 -12.67 29.95
N LYS A 89 12.58 -13.30 30.54
CA LYS A 89 13.80 -12.59 30.97
C LYS A 89 14.56 -12.04 29.77
N PHE A 90 14.76 -12.83 28.72
CA PHE A 90 15.48 -12.42 27.51
C PHE A 90 14.78 -11.27 26.79
N ARG A 91 13.46 -11.36 26.60
CA ARG A 91 12.67 -10.28 26.00
C ARG A 91 12.81 -8.95 26.74
N ARG A 92 12.83 -8.99 28.08
CA ARG A 92 12.93 -7.77 28.91
C ARG A 92 14.35 -7.22 28.98
N ARG A 93 15.36 -8.10 29.06
CA ARG A 93 16.75 -7.71 29.33
C ARG A 93 17.56 -7.43 28.06
N ARG A 94 17.25 -8.09 26.94
CA ARG A 94 18.06 -8.07 25.72
C ARG A 94 17.30 -7.53 24.51
N MET A 95 16.08 -8.00 24.26
CA MET A 95 15.34 -7.59 23.07
C MET A 95 14.96 -6.11 23.10
N LYS A 96 15.52 -5.33 22.18
CA LYS A 96 15.16 -3.92 22.01
C LYS A 96 13.69 -3.81 21.62
N ALA A 97 12.95 -2.90 22.28
CA ALA A 97 11.57 -2.60 21.92
C ALA A 97 11.50 -2.09 20.47
N SER A 98 10.49 -2.55 19.72
CA SER A 98 10.21 -2.01 18.40
C SER A 98 9.74 -0.56 18.54
N ARG A 99 10.56 0.39 18.10
CA ARG A 99 10.19 1.81 18.01
C ARG A 99 10.19 2.24 16.54
N PRO A 100 9.32 3.17 16.11
CA PRO A 100 9.43 3.78 14.80
C PRO A 100 10.82 4.41 14.64
N GLN A 101 11.60 3.92 13.69
CA GLN A 101 12.93 4.45 13.40
C GLN A 101 12.94 5.43 12.21
N THR A 102 11.90 5.37 11.38
CA THR A 102 11.76 6.17 10.16
C THR A 102 10.82 7.34 10.44
N GLN A 103 11.22 8.56 10.06
CA GLN A 103 10.37 9.74 10.08
C GLN A 103 9.47 9.82 8.82
N ASP A 104 8.55 8.86 8.65
CA ASP A 104 7.60 8.87 7.53
C ASP A 104 6.35 9.71 7.87
N ARG A 105 5.82 10.45 6.90
CA ARG A 105 4.73 11.42 7.11
C ARG A 105 3.61 11.28 6.09
N ALA A 106 2.49 11.95 6.38
CA ALA A 106 1.28 11.90 5.55
C ALA A 106 1.44 12.59 4.18
N GLY A 107 2.28 13.62 4.08
CA GLY A 107 2.30 14.55 2.96
C GLY A 107 1.20 15.62 3.10
N LYS A 108 1.47 16.84 2.66
CA LYS A 108 0.50 17.95 2.58
C LYS A 108 -0.26 17.91 1.25
N LYS A 109 -1.41 18.60 1.16
CA LYS A 109 -2.20 18.69 -0.08
C LYS A 109 -1.36 19.19 -1.26
N GLU A 110 -0.54 20.22 -1.06
CA GLU A 110 0.31 20.81 -2.10
C GLU A 110 1.37 19.83 -2.61
N GLU A 111 1.91 19.00 -1.71
CA GLU A 111 2.90 17.98 -2.07
C GLU A 111 2.24 16.86 -2.86
N TRP A 112 1.08 16.39 -2.42
CA TRP A 112 0.30 15.40 -3.18
C TRP A 112 -0.13 15.96 -4.53
N ARG A 113 -0.55 17.23 -4.61
CA ARG A 113 -0.85 17.92 -5.87
C ARG A 113 0.33 17.86 -6.84
N LYS A 114 1.52 18.28 -6.39
CA LYS A 114 2.75 18.21 -7.19
C LYS A 114 3.09 16.78 -7.62
N ILE A 115 2.93 15.81 -6.72
CA ILE A 115 3.18 14.39 -7.01
C ILE A 115 2.20 13.88 -8.08
N ILE A 116 0.90 14.06 -7.91
CA ILE A 116 -0.14 13.61 -8.86
C ILE A 116 0.06 14.27 -10.22
N MET A 117 0.32 15.59 -10.24
CA MET A 117 0.59 16.31 -11.49
C MET A 117 1.84 15.79 -12.20
N ASN A 118 2.85 15.28 -11.47
CA ASN A 118 4.07 14.73 -12.04
C ASN A 118 4.01 13.21 -12.28
N MET A 119 2.84 12.56 -12.16
CA MET A 119 2.69 11.17 -12.59
C MET A 119 2.60 11.10 -14.11
N SER A 120 3.40 10.20 -14.71
CA SER A 120 3.51 10.07 -16.17
C SER A 120 2.35 9.32 -16.82
N THR A 121 1.43 8.75 -16.03
CA THR A 121 0.42 7.83 -16.56
C THR A 121 -0.94 8.03 -15.86
N PRO A 122 -2.07 7.98 -16.58
CA PRO A 122 -3.41 8.08 -16.00
C PRO A 122 -3.67 7.06 -14.89
N GLN A 123 -3.18 5.83 -15.05
CA GLN A 123 -3.30 4.76 -14.04
C GLN A 123 -2.70 5.13 -12.67
N GLY A 124 -1.61 5.90 -12.66
CA GLY A 124 -0.96 6.35 -11.43
C GLY A 124 -1.80 7.41 -10.74
N GLN A 125 -2.28 8.39 -11.51
CA GLN A 125 -3.13 9.46 -11.00
C GLN A 125 -4.41 8.90 -10.39
N ALA A 126 -5.11 8.02 -11.13
CA ALA A 126 -6.31 7.34 -10.67
C ALA A 126 -6.06 6.54 -9.38
N LEU A 127 -5.00 5.72 -9.33
CA LEU A 127 -4.68 4.92 -8.14
C LEU A 127 -4.41 5.80 -6.91
N TYR A 128 -3.59 6.83 -7.05
CA TYR A 128 -3.17 7.61 -5.89
C TYR A 128 -4.24 8.59 -5.41
N LEU A 129 -5.07 9.16 -6.30
CA LEU A 129 -6.27 9.89 -5.90
C LEU A 129 -7.27 8.98 -5.17
N THR A 130 -7.48 7.77 -5.68
CA THR A 130 -8.31 6.74 -5.00
C THR A 130 -7.78 6.45 -3.58
N LEU A 131 -6.48 6.24 -3.43
CA LEU A 131 -5.87 5.96 -2.12
C LEU A 131 -5.98 7.14 -1.15
N LEU A 132 -5.79 8.37 -1.64
CA LEU A 132 -5.93 9.60 -0.84
C LEU A 132 -7.37 9.83 -0.40
N SER A 133 -8.34 9.54 -1.28
CA SER A 133 -9.77 9.65 -1.00
C SER A 133 -10.27 8.62 0.00
N THR A 134 -9.79 7.38 -0.10
CA THR A 134 -10.41 6.24 0.60
C THR A 134 -9.66 5.83 1.87
N GLY A 135 -8.38 6.19 1.97
CA GLY A 135 -7.49 5.68 3.00
C GLY A 135 -7.30 4.16 2.97
N ALA A 136 -7.73 3.45 1.92
CA ALA A 136 -7.64 1.99 1.82
C ALA A 136 -6.18 1.52 1.74
N ARG A 137 -5.92 0.24 2.02
CA ARG A 137 -4.58 -0.32 1.81
C ARG A 137 -4.38 -0.51 0.31
N ILE A 138 -3.19 -0.18 -0.21
CA ILE A 138 -2.87 -0.41 -1.63
C ILE A 138 -3.10 -1.87 -2.05
N GLY A 139 -2.82 -2.82 -1.17
CA GLY A 139 -3.06 -4.24 -1.45
C GLY A 139 -4.53 -4.55 -1.71
N GLU A 140 -5.46 -3.86 -1.06
CA GLU A 140 -6.91 -4.00 -1.26
C GLU A 140 -7.32 -3.33 -2.58
N ILE A 141 -6.87 -2.08 -2.82
CA ILE A 141 -7.20 -1.33 -4.05
C ILE A 141 -6.69 -2.00 -5.32
N LEU A 142 -5.55 -2.69 -5.30
CA LEU A 142 -5.05 -3.42 -6.46
C LEU A 142 -5.80 -4.75 -6.75
N GLN A 143 -6.71 -5.18 -5.88
CA GLN A 143 -7.55 -6.36 -6.13
C GLN A 143 -8.94 -6.02 -6.67
N ILE A 144 -9.38 -4.77 -6.57
CA ILE A 144 -10.75 -4.40 -6.94
C ILE A 144 -11.01 -4.66 -8.42
N LEU A 145 -12.24 -5.10 -8.69
CA LEU A 145 -12.75 -5.37 -10.02
C LEU A 145 -13.62 -4.21 -10.51
N LYS A 146 -13.87 -4.13 -11.82
CA LYS A 146 -14.79 -3.15 -12.41
C LYS A 146 -16.18 -3.24 -11.75
N ASP A 147 -16.65 -4.44 -11.46
CA ASP A 147 -17.95 -4.70 -10.81
C ASP A 147 -18.00 -4.27 -9.34
N ASP A 148 -16.86 -3.93 -8.73
CA ASP A 148 -16.83 -3.39 -7.37
C ASP A 148 -17.05 -1.87 -7.34
N LEU A 149 -17.08 -1.21 -8.52
CA LEU A 149 -17.23 0.23 -8.64
C LEU A 149 -18.71 0.60 -8.82
N ASP A 150 -19.18 1.54 -8.02
CA ASP A 150 -20.45 2.24 -8.21
C ASP A 150 -20.13 3.73 -8.40
N LEU A 151 -19.80 4.11 -9.63
CA LEU A 151 -19.43 5.47 -10.00
C LEU A 151 -20.62 6.35 -10.41
N GLU A 152 -21.84 5.82 -10.31
CA GLU A 152 -23.09 6.56 -10.56
C GLU A 152 -23.71 7.03 -9.23
N SER A 153 -23.33 6.41 -8.11
CA SER A 153 -23.65 6.90 -6.77
C SER A 153 -22.93 8.23 -6.46
N ASP A 154 -23.50 8.98 -5.52
CA ASP A 154 -22.97 10.27 -5.07
C ASP A 154 -22.83 10.30 -3.54
N PRO A 155 -21.59 10.32 -2.99
CA PRO A 155 -20.30 10.19 -3.68
C PRO A 155 -20.13 8.80 -4.31
N GLY A 156 -19.31 8.69 -5.36
CA GLY A 156 -18.93 7.41 -5.95
C GLY A 156 -18.34 6.43 -4.93
N ARG A 157 -18.60 5.14 -5.09
CA ARG A 157 -18.31 4.10 -4.09
C ARG A 157 -17.49 2.95 -4.67
N ILE A 158 -16.70 2.32 -3.80
CA ILE A 158 -16.05 1.03 -4.08
C ILE A 158 -16.47 0.04 -3.00
N ASN A 159 -16.96 -1.12 -3.42
CA ASN A 159 -17.21 -2.24 -2.53
C ASN A 159 -15.94 -3.07 -2.34
N LEU A 160 -15.24 -2.87 -1.21
CA LEU A 160 -14.10 -3.71 -0.87
C LEU A 160 -14.60 -5.03 -0.30
N ARG A 161 -14.43 -6.11 -1.05
CA ARG A 161 -14.80 -7.46 -0.60
C ARG A 161 -13.84 -7.98 0.47
N ALA A 162 -14.35 -8.85 1.35
CA ALA A 162 -13.58 -9.43 2.43
C ALA A 162 -12.36 -10.24 1.93
N GLU A 163 -12.47 -10.88 0.77
CA GLU A 163 -11.38 -11.65 0.14
C GLU A 163 -10.15 -10.80 -0.23
N TYR A 164 -10.33 -9.49 -0.41
CA TYR A 164 -9.21 -8.57 -0.69
C TYR A 164 -8.45 -8.16 0.57
N THR A 165 -9.05 -8.35 1.75
CA THR A 165 -8.47 -7.91 3.01
C THR A 165 -7.55 -8.98 3.58
N LYS A 166 -6.61 -8.54 4.42
CA LYS A 166 -5.77 -9.50 5.16
C LYS A 166 -6.70 -10.36 6.02
N GLY A 167 -6.69 -11.67 5.80
CA GLY A 167 -7.41 -12.68 6.58
C GLY A 167 -8.92 -12.76 6.33
N GLY A 168 -9.42 -12.31 5.18
CA GLY A 168 -10.76 -12.64 4.71
C GLY A 168 -11.92 -12.01 5.48
N VAL A 169 -11.72 -10.85 6.11
CA VAL A 169 -12.74 -10.19 6.95
C VAL A 169 -12.73 -8.67 6.79
N GLY A 170 -13.89 -8.03 6.93
CA GLY A 170 -14.01 -6.57 6.87
C GLY A 170 -14.27 -6.03 5.46
N ASP A 171 -15.19 -6.69 4.76
CA ASP A 171 -15.93 -6.08 3.65
C ASP A 171 -16.53 -4.76 4.09
N ARG A 172 -16.46 -3.77 3.19
CA ARG A 172 -16.90 -2.41 3.48
C ARG A 172 -17.03 -1.60 2.21
N ILE A 173 -17.92 -0.62 2.25
CA ILE A 173 -18.02 0.42 1.24
C ILE A 173 -17.05 1.54 1.61
N ILE A 174 -16.26 1.99 0.63
CA ILE A 174 -15.41 3.17 0.73
C ILE A 174 -15.82 4.19 -0.33
N PHE A 175 -15.54 5.46 -0.08
CA PHE A 175 -16.06 6.57 -0.87
C PHE A 175 -14.95 7.30 -1.63
N LEU A 176 -15.32 7.80 -2.80
CA LEU A 176 -14.47 8.56 -3.71
C LEU A 176 -14.80 10.05 -3.62
N THR A 177 -13.76 10.88 -3.62
CA THR A 177 -13.89 12.28 -4.00
C THR A 177 -14.25 12.36 -5.49
N ASP A 178 -14.90 13.45 -5.88
CA ASP A 178 -15.22 13.75 -7.29
C ASP A 178 -13.98 13.67 -8.21
N GLU A 179 -12.84 14.19 -7.77
CA GLU A 179 -11.57 14.12 -8.53
C GLU A 179 -11.04 12.68 -8.66
N ALA A 180 -11.24 11.83 -7.65
CA ALA A 180 -10.81 10.44 -7.68
C ALA A 180 -11.73 9.60 -8.58
N GLU A 181 -13.04 9.83 -8.51
CA GLU A 181 -14.04 9.22 -9.38
C GLU A 181 -13.77 9.58 -10.85
N LEU A 182 -13.56 10.87 -11.15
CA LEU A 182 -13.24 11.34 -12.49
C LEU A 182 -11.93 10.71 -13.01
N ALA A 183 -10.90 10.64 -12.16
CA ALA A 183 -9.63 10.03 -12.55
C ALA A 183 -9.76 8.53 -12.84
N ILE A 184 -10.61 7.80 -12.11
CA ILE A 184 -10.93 6.40 -12.42
C ILE A 184 -11.63 6.31 -13.79
N LYS A 185 -12.67 7.11 -14.04
CA LYS A 185 -13.40 7.13 -15.33
C LYS A 185 -12.43 7.36 -16.49
N GLN A 186 -11.65 8.44 -16.43
CA GLN A 186 -10.65 8.78 -17.45
C GLN A 186 -9.59 7.69 -17.66
N TYR A 187 -9.16 7.02 -16.59
CA TYR A 187 -8.21 5.92 -16.70
C TYR A 187 -8.82 4.69 -17.37
N LEU A 188 -10.06 4.34 -17.03
CA LEU A 188 -10.79 3.23 -17.65
C LEU A 188 -10.99 3.47 -19.15
N ASP A 189 -11.33 4.70 -19.55
CA ASP A 189 -11.44 5.08 -20.96
C ASP A 189 -10.07 5.03 -21.66
N TRP A 190 -9.02 5.59 -21.03
CA TRP A 190 -7.67 5.61 -21.62
C TRP A 190 -7.11 4.20 -21.88
N ARG A 191 -7.42 3.22 -21.03
CA ARG A 191 -6.85 1.86 -21.12
C ARG A 191 -7.58 0.94 -22.09
N GLU A 192 -8.74 1.33 -22.61
CA GLU A 192 -9.50 0.54 -23.58
C GLU A 192 -8.66 0.28 -24.83
N GLY A 193 -8.59 -0.98 -25.26
CA GLY A 193 -7.78 -1.40 -26.42
C GLY A 193 -6.26 -1.30 -26.21
N LYS A 194 -5.78 -0.84 -25.05
CA LYS A 194 -4.35 -0.71 -24.75
C LYS A 194 -3.79 -2.00 -24.16
N LYS A 195 -2.48 -2.16 -24.29
CA LYS A 195 -1.70 -3.23 -23.68
C LYS A 195 -0.78 -2.68 -22.61
N ASN A 196 -0.48 -3.48 -21.59
CA ASN A 196 0.57 -3.17 -20.64
C ASN A 196 1.97 -3.36 -21.26
N SER A 197 3.02 -3.03 -20.51
CA SER A 197 4.41 -3.15 -20.98
C SER A 197 4.85 -4.58 -21.31
N ALA A 198 4.11 -5.59 -20.87
CA ALA A 198 4.34 -7.00 -21.19
C ALA A 198 3.52 -7.47 -22.42
N GLY A 199 2.83 -6.56 -23.10
CA GLY A 199 2.01 -6.87 -24.27
C GLY A 199 0.64 -7.49 -23.96
N VAL A 200 0.26 -7.57 -22.68
CA VAL A 200 -1.04 -8.13 -22.25
C VAL A 200 -2.10 -7.04 -22.34
N SER A 201 -3.25 -7.36 -22.95
CA SER A 201 -4.33 -6.40 -23.08
C SER A 201 -4.90 -6.02 -21.72
N TYR A 202 -5.17 -4.74 -21.54
CA TYR A 202 -5.92 -4.26 -20.40
C TYR A 202 -7.38 -4.74 -20.44
N ASP A 203 -7.92 -5.16 -21.59
CA ASP A 203 -9.30 -5.60 -21.72
C ASP A 203 -9.50 -7.05 -21.27
N GLU A 204 -8.42 -7.84 -21.23
CA GLU A 204 -8.43 -9.25 -20.80
C GLU A 204 -8.59 -9.41 -19.27
N THR A 205 -8.70 -8.31 -18.52
CA THR A 205 -8.81 -8.35 -17.05
C THR A 205 -9.92 -7.45 -16.52
N SER A 206 -10.72 -8.00 -15.61
CA SER A 206 -11.72 -7.26 -14.86
C SER A 206 -11.13 -6.41 -13.75
N LYS A 207 -9.83 -6.53 -13.44
CA LYS A 207 -9.16 -5.69 -12.43
C LYS A 207 -9.11 -4.24 -12.87
N VAL A 208 -9.47 -3.33 -11.97
CA VAL A 208 -9.34 -1.89 -12.20
C VAL A 208 -7.87 -1.50 -12.33
N PHE A 209 -6.98 -2.03 -11.49
CA PHE A 209 -5.55 -1.74 -11.54
C PHE A 209 -4.73 -3.03 -11.71
N PRO A 210 -4.53 -3.53 -12.94
CA PRO A 210 -3.88 -4.82 -13.19
C PRO A 210 -2.36 -4.71 -13.21
N PHE A 211 -1.80 -4.19 -12.12
CA PHE A 211 -0.35 -4.10 -11.92
C PHE A 211 0.03 -4.32 -10.47
N THR A 212 1.31 -4.61 -10.24
CA THR A 212 1.81 -5.00 -8.93
C THR A 212 1.99 -3.79 -7.99
N GLN A 213 2.06 -4.05 -6.68
CA GLN A 213 2.43 -3.03 -5.70
C GLN A 213 3.81 -2.42 -5.99
N GLN A 214 4.72 -3.19 -6.58
CA GLN A 214 6.05 -2.74 -6.98
C GLN A 214 5.93 -1.71 -8.10
N THR A 215 5.08 -1.97 -9.11
CA THR A 215 4.81 -1.02 -10.20
C THR A 215 4.18 0.27 -9.65
N ALA A 216 3.17 0.15 -8.79
CA ALA A 216 2.54 1.31 -8.15
C ALA A 216 3.56 2.17 -7.36
N ARG A 217 4.41 1.52 -6.55
CA ARG A 217 5.49 2.20 -5.82
C ARG A 217 6.43 2.94 -6.77
N LYS A 218 6.84 2.32 -7.88
CA LYS A 218 7.67 2.97 -8.89
C LYS A 218 6.99 4.23 -9.44
N MET A 219 5.69 4.17 -9.76
CA MET A 219 4.93 5.34 -10.24
C MET A 219 4.98 6.50 -9.24
N LEU A 220 4.71 6.24 -7.96
CA LEU A 220 4.81 7.27 -6.91
C LEU A 220 6.21 7.84 -6.82
N TYR A 221 7.21 6.98 -6.76
CA TYR A 221 8.58 7.38 -6.52
C TYR A 221 9.17 8.21 -7.65
N SER A 222 8.95 7.80 -8.91
CA SER A 222 9.36 8.60 -10.06
C SER A 222 8.61 9.94 -10.12
N ALA A 223 7.34 9.98 -9.71
CA ALA A 223 6.60 11.23 -9.64
C ALA A 223 7.08 12.15 -8.52
N SER A 224 7.39 11.60 -7.34
CA SER A 224 8.00 12.34 -6.22
C SER A 224 9.37 12.90 -6.58
N GLU A 225 10.19 12.14 -7.29
CA GLU A 225 11.50 12.60 -7.78
C GLU A 225 11.36 13.76 -8.76
N ARG A 226 10.50 13.62 -9.79
CA ARG A 226 10.20 14.71 -10.74
C ARG A 226 9.62 15.95 -10.07
N ALA A 227 8.86 15.77 -8.99
CA ALA A 227 8.28 16.86 -8.21
C ALA A 227 9.27 17.52 -7.24
N GLY A 228 10.51 17.03 -7.12
CA GLY A 228 11.50 17.53 -6.15
C GLY A 228 11.15 17.19 -4.70
N LEU A 229 10.37 16.14 -4.47
CA LEU A 229 9.83 15.72 -3.16
C LEU A 229 10.34 14.35 -2.70
N ASP A 230 11.36 13.78 -3.36
CA ASP A 230 11.92 12.47 -3.02
C ASP A 230 12.87 12.49 -1.80
N MET A 231 12.38 13.01 -0.68
CA MET A 231 13.13 13.07 0.57
C MET A 231 13.18 11.71 1.26
N LYS A 232 14.35 11.40 1.82
CA LYS A 232 14.61 10.17 2.57
C LYS A 232 15.05 10.50 3.99
N ASP A 233 14.51 9.74 4.93
CA ASP A 233 14.95 9.73 6.32
C ASP A 233 16.43 9.35 6.40
N ARG A 234 17.22 10.22 7.04
CA ARG A 234 18.69 10.08 7.09
C ARG A 234 19.15 8.82 7.83
N ASN A 235 18.36 8.34 8.79
CA ASN A 235 18.74 7.20 9.63
C ASN A 235 18.45 5.86 8.96
N THR A 236 17.33 5.75 8.26
CA THR A 236 16.83 4.49 7.70
C THR A 236 16.92 4.41 6.18
N GLY A 237 17.24 5.52 5.50
CA GLY A 237 17.27 5.63 4.04
C GLY A 237 15.90 5.47 3.37
N ARG A 238 14.83 5.41 4.17
CA ARG A 238 13.46 5.23 3.67
C ARG A 238 12.85 6.57 3.29
N ARG A 239 12.02 6.57 2.24
CA ARG A 239 11.32 7.76 1.78
C ARG A 239 10.31 8.26 2.83
N GLU A 240 10.26 9.57 3.01
CA GLU A 240 9.31 10.21 3.93
C GLU A 240 7.85 10.11 3.43
N ILE A 241 7.67 10.23 2.12
CA ILE A 241 6.40 9.99 1.43
C ILE A 241 6.50 8.66 0.68
N HIS A 242 5.59 7.76 1.03
CA HIS A 242 5.46 6.45 0.37
C HIS A 242 4.00 6.07 0.28
N THR A 243 3.70 4.89 -0.27
CA THR A 243 2.29 4.49 -0.48
C THR A 243 1.43 4.56 0.78
N HIS A 244 1.92 4.14 1.94
CA HIS A 244 1.15 4.20 3.19
C HIS A 244 0.95 5.64 3.73
N SER A 245 1.64 6.63 3.15
CA SER A 245 1.43 8.04 3.46
C SER A 245 0.06 8.52 3.00
N THR A 246 -0.49 7.97 1.91
CA THR A 246 -1.88 8.25 1.46
C THR A 246 -2.91 7.93 2.54
N ARG A 247 -2.70 6.80 3.25
CA ARG A 247 -3.55 6.36 4.35
C ARG A 247 -3.40 7.22 5.60
N LYS A 248 -2.17 7.69 5.88
CA LYS A 248 -1.93 8.69 6.93
C LYS A 248 -2.61 10.03 6.58
N PHE A 249 -2.52 10.46 5.32
CA PHE A 249 -3.19 11.65 4.80
C PHE A 249 -4.70 11.55 5.00
N PHE A 250 -5.33 10.47 4.55
CA PHE A 250 -6.76 10.26 4.76
C PHE A 250 -7.13 10.35 6.25
N ARG A 251 -6.45 9.60 7.11
CA ARG A 251 -6.76 9.59 8.56
C ARG A 251 -6.64 10.97 9.20
N SER A 252 -5.63 11.74 8.79
CA SER A 252 -5.37 13.08 9.33
C SER A 252 -6.30 14.16 8.79
N ASN A 253 -6.88 13.98 7.60
CA ASN A 253 -7.62 15.04 6.91
C ASN A 253 -9.10 14.72 6.71
N CYS A 254 -9.57 13.47 6.81
CA CYS A 254 -10.93 13.10 6.42
C CYS A 254 -12.05 13.83 7.21
N GLY A 255 -11.77 14.34 8.41
CA GLY A 255 -12.75 15.08 9.22
C GLY A 255 -13.98 14.27 9.67
N LEU A 256 -13.93 12.93 9.53
CA LEU A 256 -15.01 12.03 9.91
C LEU A 256 -14.92 11.67 11.39
N GLY A 257 -16.04 11.23 11.97
CA GLY A 257 -16.03 10.64 13.31
C GLY A 257 -15.04 9.47 13.41
N GLU A 258 -14.47 9.23 14.60
CA GLU A 258 -13.43 8.19 14.79
C GLU A 258 -13.94 6.80 14.39
N ALA A 259 -15.16 6.44 14.79
CA ALA A 259 -15.78 5.16 14.43
C ALA A 259 -15.89 5.00 12.90
N LEU A 260 -16.44 6.00 12.19
CA LEU A 260 -16.56 5.97 10.73
C LEU A 260 -15.19 5.93 10.04
N THR A 261 -14.21 6.70 10.54
CA THR A 261 -12.83 6.69 10.05
C THR A 261 -12.22 5.29 10.14
N HIS A 262 -12.33 4.65 11.31
CA HIS A 262 -11.80 3.32 11.55
C HIS A 262 -12.53 2.23 10.74
N ALA A 263 -13.85 2.38 10.56
CA ALA A 263 -14.66 1.52 9.70
C ALA A 263 -14.21 1.62 8.24
N ILE A 264 -14.11 2.82 7.65
CA ILE A 264 -13.66 3.04 6.25
C ILE A 264 -12.24 2.53 6.05
N MET A 265 -11.37 2.73 7.03
CA MET A 265 -10.01 2.24 6.98
C MET A 265 -9.93 0.70 7.14
N GLY A 266 -10.93 0.03 7.71
CA GLY A 266 -10.86 -1.40 8.01
C GLY A 266 -9.81 -1.70 9.09
N HIS A 267 -9.89 -0.97 10.21
CA HIS A 267 -9.10 -1.24 11.42
C HIS A 267 -9.81 -2.28 12.29
N ARG A 268 -9.17 -3.46 12.48
CA ARG A 268 -9.75 -4.59 13.22
C ARG A 268 -9.88 -4.38 14.73
N GLU A 269 -9.08 -3.49 15.31
CA GLU A 269 -9.02 -3.25 16.76
C GLU A 269 -10.25 -2.50 17.31
N TYR A 270 -11.17 -2.08 16.44
CA TYR A 270 -12.34 -1.28 16.79
C TYR A 270 -13.61 -2.09 16.53
N LEU A 271 -14.51 -2.10 17.52
CA LEU A 271 -15.72 -2.93 17.60
C LEU A 271 -16.77 -2.63 16.50
N ASP A 272 -16.63 -1.53 15.76
CA ASP A 272 -17.66 -0.98 14.87
C ASP A 272 -17.48 -1.33 13.38
N GLN A 273 -17.05 -2.56 13.05
CA GLN A 273 -17.10 -3.03 11.65
C GLN A 273 -18.54 -3.05 11.09
N SER A 274 -19.55 -2.95 11.94
CA SER A 274 -20.97 -2.93 11.57
C SER A 274 -21.44 -1.59 11.00
N TYR A 275 -20.79 -0.45 11.30
CA TYR A 275 -21.35 0.87 10.96
C TYR A 275 -21.60 1.04 9.45
N LEU A 276 -20.63 0.65 8.62
CA LEU A 276 -20.74 0.75 7.16
C LEU A 276 -21.66 -0.30 6.54
N ARG A 277 -21.88 -1.45 7.21
CA ARG A 277 -22.83 -2.46 6.75
C ARG A 277 -24.28 -2.11 7.10
N VAL A 278 -24.47 -1.36 8.19
CA VAL A 278 -25.79 -1.02 8.71
C VAL A 278 -26.39 0.19 8.01
N ASP A 279 -25.58 1.21 7.64
CA ASP A 279 -26.10 2.43 7.01
C ASP A 279 -25.06 3.08 6.06
N PRO A 280 -24.87 2.53 4.85
CA PRO A 280 -23.90 3.07 3.89
C PRO A 280 -24.26 4.46 3.39
N ASP A 281 -25.55 4.82 3.30
CA ASP A 281 -25.98 6.12 2.80
C ASP A 281 -25.75 7.25 3.80
N ARG A 282 -25.92 6.99 5.11
CA ARG A 282 -25.49 7.95 6.13
C ARG A 282 -24.00 8.18 6.11
N ALA A 283 -23.21 7.11 5.99
CA ALA A 283 -21.76 7.22 5.85
C ALA A 283 -21.38 8.02 4.59
N ALA A 284 -22.08 7.82 3.49
CA ALA A 284 -21.88 8.57 2.25
C ALA A 284 -22.19 10.07 2.41
N LYS A 285 -23.28 10.43 3.10
CA LYS A 285 -23.62 11.83 3.43
C LYS A 285 -22.56 12.49 4.31
N GLU A 286 -22.08 11.78 5.34
CA GLU A 286 -21.03 12.29 6.23
C GLU A 286 -19.69 12.46 5.50
N PHE A 287 -19.33 11.49 4.64
CA PHE A 287 -18.17 11.60 3.76
C PHE A 287 -18.29 12.81 2.85
N LYS A 288 -19.43 12.97 2.15
CA LYS A 288 -19.65 14.07 1.21
C LYS A 288 -19.50 15.44 1.87
N LYS A 289 -20.02 15.61 3.09
CA LYS A 289 -19.89 16.85 3.86
C LYS A 289 -18.42 17.22 4.14
N ASN A 290 -17.54 16.23 4.27
CA ASN A 290 -16.12 16.43 4.59
C ASN A 290 -15.18 16.23 3.38
N MET A 291 -15.73 15.95 2.20
CA MET A 291 -14.98 15.58 1.00
C MET A 291 -13.90 16.61 0.63
N GLY A 292 -14.19 17.91 0.78
CA GLY A 292 -13.24 18.98 0.49
C GLY A 292 -11.93 18.87 1.27
N ASN A 293 -11.94 18.28 2.48
CA ASN A 293 -10.71 18.08 3.24
C ASN A 293 -9.75 17.07 2.57
N LEU A 294 -10.27 16.18 1.74
CA LEU A 294 -9.51 15.14 1.03
C LEU A 294 -9.13 15.55 -0.39
N LYS A 295 -9.87 16.49 -0.99
CA LYS A 295 -9.60 16.96 -2.35
C LYS A 295 -8.24 17.64 -2.44
N ILE A 296 -7.47 17.22 -3.44
CA ILE A 296 -6.12 17.67 -3.73
C ILE A 296 -6.16 18.93 -4.61
N PHE A 297 -7.17 19.08 -5.46
CA PHE A 297 -7.24 20.15 -6.46
C PHE A 297 -8.20 21.32 -6.14
N GLU A 298 -8.54 21.64 -4.88
CA GLU A 298 -9.48 22.74 -4.58
C GLU A 298 -8.90 24.17 -4.61
N SER A 299 -9.29 24.97 -5.61
CA SER A 299 -9.77 26.39 -5.60
C SER A 299 -10.06 26.89 -7.04
N GLU A 300 -10.60 28.11 -7.24
CA GLU A 300 -11.06 28.72 -8.52
C GLU A 300 -10.04 28.74 -9.69
N GLU A 301 -8.78 28.33 -9.47
CA GLU A 301 -7.77 28.01 -10.50
C GLU A 301 -8.09 26.73 -11.32
N ASN A 302 -9.28 26.16 -11.12
CA ASN A 302 -9.63 24.78 -11.50
C ASN A 302 -9.98 24.55 -12.97
N GLU A 303 -10.43 25.55 -13.72
CA GLU A 303 -10.62 25.37 -15.16
C GLU A 303 -9.28 25.18 -15.87
N GLU A 304 -8.27 25.94 -15.48
CA GLU A 304 -6.94 25.86 -16.09
C GLU A 304 -6.21 24.58 -15.68
N ILE A 305 -6.40 24.08 -14.45
CA ILE A 305 -5.79 22.84 -13.97
C ILE A 305 -6.49 21.60 -14.55
N THR A 306 -7.83 21.59 -14.60
CA THR A 306 -8.59 20.53 -15.27
C THR A 306 -8.25 20.50 -16.76
N THR A 307 -8.10 21.67 -17.37
CA THR A 307 -7.63 21.82 -18.75
C THR A 307 -6.19 21.34 -18.87
N LYS A 308 -5.27 21.67 -17.96
CA LYS A 308 -3.88 21.15 -17.95
C LYS A 308 -3.82 19.64 -17.76
N LEU A 309 -4.70 19.04 -16.95
CA LEU A 309 -4.79 17.58 -16.80
C LEU A 309 -5.32 16.93 -18.08
N LYS A 310 -6.39 17.47 -18.68
CA LYS A 310 -6.91 17.04 -19.98
C LYS A 310 -5.85 17.18 -21.08
N VAL A 311 -5.18 18.33 -21.16
CA VAL A 311 -4.11 18.64 -22.12
C VAL A 311 -2.90 17.76 -21.90
N ARG A 312 -2.49 17.48 -20.66
CA ARG A 312 -1.36 16.59 -20.38
C ARG A 312 -1.70 15.14 -20.69
N ALA A 313 -2.91 14.68 -20.32
CA ALA A 313 -3.41 13.38 -20.73
C ALA A 313 -3.47 13.27 -22.26
N LEU A 314 -3.96 14.31 -22.96
CA LEU A 314 -3.94 14.39 -24.41
C LEU A 314 -2.52 14.40 -24.99
N LYS A 315 -1.59 15.23 -24.46
CA LYS A 315 -0.19 15.27 -24.90
C LYS A 315 0.47 13.91 -24.74
N THR A 316 0.30 13.24 -23.60
CA THR A 316 0.79 11.87 -23.41
C THR A 316 0.14 10.90 -24.40
N MET A 317 -1.17 11.01 -24.67
CA MET A 317 -1.84 10.19 -25.70
C MET A 317 -1.32 10.47 -27.12
N LEU A 318 -0.97 11.72 -27.44
CA LEU A 318 -0.49 12.17 -28.75
C LEU A 318 0.99 11.79 -28.98
N GLU A 319 1.85 12.00 -27.97
CA GLU A 319 3.24 11.49 -27.93
C GLU A 319 3.28 9.98 -28.16
N GLU A 320 2.40 9.22 -27.49
CA GLU A 320 2.28 7.76 -27.65
C GLU A 320 1.77 7.33 -29.04
N LYS A 321 1.05 8.20 -29.76
CA LYS A 321 0.60 7.98 -31.14
C LYS A 321 1.63 8.41 -32.19
N GLY A 322 2.81 8.87 -31.76
CA GLY A 322 3.89 9.31 -32.65
C GLY A 322 3.68 10.70 -33.24
N VAL A 323 2.80 11.51 -32.65
CA VAL A 323 2.61 12.92 -33.04
C VAL A 323 3.80 13.72 -32.52
N SER A 324 4.42 14.51 -33.38
CA SER A 324 5.62 15.28 -33.02
C SER A 324 5.29 16.42 -32.03
N ASN A 325 6.29 16.84 -31.25
CA ASN A 325 6.16 17.99 -30.34
C ASN A 325 5.75 19.28 -31.07
N GLU A 326 6.16 19.44 -32.33
CA GLU A 326 5.82 20.59 -33.16
C GLU A 326 4.32 20.60 -33.52
N GLU A 327 3.77 19.46 -33.94
CA GLU A 327 2.33 19.32 -34.24
C GLU A 327 1.45 19.48 -32.99
N MET A 328 1.92 19.02 -31.83
CA MET A 328 1.22 19.20 -30.55
C MET A 328 1.19 20.65 -30.07
N ASP A 329 2.27 21.40 -30.29
CA ASP A 329 2.32 22.81 -29.94
C ASP A 329 1.51 23.67 -30.92
N GLU A 330 1.37 23.24 -32.18
CA GLU A 330 0.48 23.85 -33.17
C GLU A 330 -1.01 23.64 -32.83
N LEU A 331 -1.39 22.41 -32.42
CA LEU A 331 -2.71 22.10 -31.87
C LEU A 331 -3.04 22.90 -30.60
N GLY A 332 -2.04 23.08 -29.72
CA GLY A 332 -2.18 23.90 -28.51
C GLY A 332 -2.48 25.37 -28.82
N LYS A 333 -1.86 25.93 -29.88
CA LYS A 333 -2.12 27.29 -30.37
C LYS A 333 -3.50 27.43 -31.02
N LEU A 334 -3.95 26.44 -31.79
CA LEU A 334 -5.29 26.43 -32.42
C LEU A 334 -6.43 26.35 -31.40
N LEU A 335 -6.25 25.59 -30.31
CA LEU A 335 -7.25 25.49 -29.24
C LEU A 335 -7.35 26.76 -28.40
N SER A 336 -6.25 27.51 -28.26
CA SER A 336 -6.25 28.79 -27.53
C SER A 336 -6.78 29.97 -28.35
N GLN A 337 -6.86 29.85 -29.68
CA GLN A 337 -7.46 30.85 -30.57
C GLN A 337 -9.00 30.74 -30.70
N ASN A 338 -9.63 29.69 -30.17
CA ASN A 338 -11.08 29.46 -30.25
C ASN A 338 -11.80 29.66 -28.89
N ILE A 339 -11.12 30.26 -27.91
CA ILE A 339 -11.66 30.49 -26.55
C ILE A 339 -11.94 31.99 -26.28
N ASP A 340 -11.72 32.88 -27.25
CA ASP A 340 -12.11 34.30 -27.17
C ASP A 340 -13.55 34.57 -27.66
#